data_AF-A0A931IR07-F1
#
_entry.id   AF-A0A931IR07-F1
#
_cell.length_a   1.000
_cell.length_b   1.000
_cell.length_c   1.000
_cell.angle_alpha   90.00
_cell.angle_beta   90.00
_cell.angle_gamma   90.00
#
_symmetry.space_group_name_H-M   'P 1'
#
loop_
_entity.id
_entity.type
_entity.pdbx_description
1 polymer ?
#
loop_
_entity_poly.entity_id
_entity_poly.type
_entity_poly.pdbx_seq_one_letter_code
_entity_poly.pdbx_strand_id
1 'polypeptide(L)'
;MLFKGYILEGIANSTISLAFRRWSKARVKKGSQLHTSIGLIEIMSIVIVADTEITESDVVLAGFSTRSALFKELDSFSQEGDIYRIGVSRVGADPREELRERDILTDAEWSNLLIRLGRLDRASSSGPWTSEFLKLIDKHPGVRSTELAAAIGWETEKLKLNVRKLKNLGLTISLGTGYQISPRGKALMDKF
;
A
#
# COMPACT_ATOMS: atom_id res chain seq x y z
N MET A 1 3.70 0.72 7.47
CA MET A 1 4.17 2.01 7.99
C MET A 1 3.65 3.11 7.06
N LEU A 2 3.19 4.24 7.61
CA LEU A 2 2.74 5.39 6.83
C LEU A 2 3.72 6.55 7.01
N PHE A 3 3.83 7.40 5.99
CA PHE A 3 4.65 8.61 5.97
C PHE A 3 3.79 9.82 5.65
N LYS A 4 4.15 10.97 6.22
CA LYS A 4 3.58 12.26 5.83
C LYS A 4 4.11 12.67 4.44
N GLY A 5 3.35 13.51 3.74
CA GLY A 5 3.70 13.94 2.37
C GLY A 5 5.11 14.53 2.26
N TYR A 6 5.46 15.49 3.11
CA TYR A 6 6.79 16.11 3.11
C TYR A 6 7.93 15.11 3.42
N ILE A 7 7.65 14.06 4.20
CA ILE A 7 8.64 12.99 4.45
C ILE A 7 8.86 12.17 3.19
N LEU A 8 7.79 11.86 2.45
CA LEU A 8 7.92 11.16 1.17
C LEU A 8 8.68 12.03 0.16
N GLU A 9 8.37 13.32 0.04
CA GLU A 9 9.13 14.24 -0.82
C GLU A 9 10.62 14.26 -0.47
N GLY A 10 10.94 14.31 0.83
CA GLY A 10 12.31 14.22 1.32
C GLY A 10 12.99 12.86 1.05
N ILE A 11 12.24 11.76 0.99
CA ILE A 11 12.80 10.46 0.58
C ILE A 11 13.02 10.44 -0.93
N ALA A 12 12.11 11.04 -1.71
CA ALA A 12 12.19 11.08 -3.17
C ALA A 12 13.37 11.91 -3.69
N ASN A 13 13.72 12.99 -2.99
CA ASN A 13 14.88 13.84 -3.32
C ASN A 13 16.16 13.45 -2.54
N SER A 14 16.12 12.33 -1.79
CA SER A 14 17.23 11.80 -0.99
C SER A 14 17.72 12.69 0.16
N THR A 15 16.94 13.67 0.63
CA THR A 15 17.28 14.46 1.84
C THR A 15 16.89 13.76 3.15
N ILE A 16 15.95 12.81 3.07
CA ILE A 16 15.50 11.97 4.19
C ILE A 16 15.83 10.51 3.87
N SER A 17 16.50 9.85 4.79
CA SER A 17 16.91 8.44 4.66
C SER A 17 16.62 7.61 5.91
N LEU A 18 16.09 8.23 6.97
CA LEU A 18 15.74 7.58 8.22
C LEU A 18 14.26 7.75 8.56
N ALA A 19 13.73 6.76 9.27
CA ALA A 19 12.45 6.84 9.96
C ALA A 19 12.58 6.26 11.36
N PHE A 20 11.91 6.89 12.33
CA PHE A 20 11.86 6.39 13.70
C PHE A 20 10.45 5.94 14.05
N ARG A 21 10.32 4.78 14.69
CA ARG A 21 9.04 4.24 15.14
C ARG A 21 9.19 3.59 16.51
N ARG A 22 8.23 3.83 17.41
CA ARG A 22 8.13 3.13 18.68
C ARG A 22 7.15 1.99 18.55
N TRP A 23 7.62 0.75 18.68
CA TRP A 23 6.78 -0.43 18.57
C TRP A 23 7.15 -1.48 19.63
N SER A 24 6.15 -2.21 20.12
CA SER A 24 6.40 -3.42 20.93
C SER A 24 7.01 -4.58 20.14
N LYS A 25 6.89 -4.55 18.82
CA LYS A 25 7.50 -5.53 17.90
C LYS A 25 7.73 -4.90 16.53
N ALA A 26 8.84 -5.26 15.89
CA ALA A 26 9.16 -4.81 14.53
C ALA A 26 8.00 -5.10 13.55
N ARG A 27 7.52 -4.06 12.86
CA ARG A 27 6.42 -4.17 11.88
C ARG A 27 6.89 -4.22 10.42
N VAL A 28 8.19 -4.08 10.19
CA VAL A 28 8.83 -4.18 8.88
C VAL A 28 10.11 -5.00 9.00
N LYS A 29 10.66 -5.45 7.86
CA LYS A 29 11.90 -6.23 7.80
C LYS A 29 12.85 -5.58 6.81
N LYS A 30 14.16 -5.73 7.03
CA LYS A 30 15.16 -5.37 6.02
C LYS A 30 14.86 -6.07 4.68
N GLY A 31 14.98 -5.34 3.58
CA GLY A 31 14.67 -5.79 2.22
C GLY A 31 13.18 -5.82 1.89
N SER A 32 12.28 -5.54 2.85
CA SER A 32 10.86 -5.37 2.54
C SER A 32 10.61 -4.02 1.86
N GLN A 33 9.61 -3.99 0.98
CA GLN A 33 9.23 -2.78 0.25
C GLN A 33 7.85 -2.29 0.69
N LEU A 34 7.71 -0.97 0.71
CA LEU A 34 6.48 -0.25 1.00
C LEU A 34 6.01 0.47 -0.26
N HIS A 35 4.74 0.26 -0.62
CA HIS A 35 4.11 1.05 -1.66
C HIS A 35 3.64 2.39 -1.09
N THR A 36 4.06 3.48 -1.71
CA THR A 36 3.74 4.86 -1.33
C THR A 36 3.33 5.67 -2.56
N SER A 37 2.91 6.93 -2.37
CA SER A 37 2.56 7.82 -3.48
C SER A 37 3.76 8.21 -4.35
N ILE A 38 4.99 8.05 -3.86
CA ILE A 38 6.21 8.30 -4.64
C ILE A 38 6.78 7.03 -5.29
N GLY A 39 6.07 5.91 -5.19
CA GLY A 39 6.50 4.60 -5.64
C GLY A 39 6.95 3.69 -4.50
N LEU A 40 7.95 2.85 -4.77
CA LEU A 40 8.45 1.86 -3.82
C LEU A 40 9.56 2.44 -2.93
N ILE A 41 9.40 2.26 -1.63
CA ILE A 41 10.43 2.53 -0.63
C ILE A 41 10.90 1.20 -0.05
N GLU A 42 12.20 0.93 -0.10
CA GLU A 42 12.82 -0.24 0.52
C GLU A 42 13.28 0.08 1.94
N ILE A 43 13.12 -0.91 2.83
CA ILE A 43 13.68 -0.88 4.18
C ILE A 43 15.12 -1.39 4.13
N MET A 44 16.07 -0.46 4.21
CA MET A 44 17.51 -0.72 4.11
C MET A 44 18.08 -1.31 5.40
N SER A 45 17.57 -0.87 6.55
CA SER A 45 17.99 -1.33 7.87
C SER A 45 16.85 -1.16 8.87
N ILE A 46 16.88 -1.95 9.95
CA ILE A 46 16.02 -1.76 11.12
C ILE A 46 16.80 -2.21 12.35
N VAL A 47 17.03 -1.29 13.28
CA VAL A 47 17.77 -1.54 14.52
C VAL A 47 17.07 -0.88 15.69
N ILE A 48 17.10 -1.52 16.86
CA ILE A 48 16.64 -0.89 18.11
C ILE A 48 17.73 0.06 18.57
N VAL A 49 17.34 1.25 19.01
CA VAL A 49 18.24 2.28 19.56
C VAL A 49 17.64 2.86 20.83
N ALA A 50 18.50 3.28 21.75
CA ALA A 50 18.09 4.09 22.89
C ALA A 50 17.88 5.56 22.47
N ASP A 51 17.04 6.29 23.21
CA ASP A 51 16.77 7.71 22.99
C ASP A 51 18.05 8.55 22.91
N THR A 52 19.05 8.21 23.73
CA THR A 52 20.36 8.88 23.82
C THR A 52 21.27 8.62 22.62
N GLU A 53 21.03 7.57 21.85
CA GLU A 53 21.84 7.20 20.67
C GLU A 53 21.38 7.90 19.39
N ILE A 54 20.19 8.51 19.41
CA ILE A 54 19.70 9.32 18.30
C ILE A 54 20.51 10.62 18.28
N THR A 55 21.12 10.96 17.15
CA THR A 55 21.91 12.19 17.00
C THR A 55 21.09 13.31 16.35
N GLU A 56 21.57 14.56 16.40
CA GLU A 56 20.96 15.65 15.63
C GLU A 56 20.99 15.39 14.12
N SER A 57 22.01 14.69 13.62
CA SER A 57 22.08 14.27 12.22
C SER A 57 20.95 13.28 11.89
N ASP A 58 20.69 12.31 12.77
CA ASP A 58 19.57 11.37 12.57
C ASP A 58 18.22 12.08 12.52
N VAL A 59 18.03 13.14 13.32
CA VAL A 59 16.81 13.96 13.36
C VAL A 59 16.57 14.65 12.02
N VAL A 60 17.61 15.27 11.45
CA VAL A 60 17.55 15.92 10.14
C VAL A 60 17.30 14.89 9.04
N LEU A 61 18.00 13.75 9.06
CA LEU A 61 17.81 12.65 8.11
C LEU A 61 16.45 11.95 8.26
N ALA A 62 15.72 12.19 9.35
CA ALA A 62 14.34 11.77 9.55
C ALA A 62 13.31 12.85 9.16
N GLY A 63 13.76 14.02 8.70
CA GLY A 63 12.91 15.12 8.25
C GLY A 63 12.39 16.02 9.36
N PHE A 64 13.08 16.07 10.50
CA PHE A 64 12.71 16.94 11.62
C PHE A 64 13.77 18.01 11.85
N SER A 65 13.34 19.19 12.29
CA SER A 65 14.26 20.29 12.63
C SER A 65 14.81 20.20 14.05
N THR A 66 14.15 19.44 14.95
CA THR A 66 14.53 19.31 16.35
C THR A 66 14.22 17.92 16.89
N ARG A 67 15.00 17.47 17.88
CA ARG A 67 14.72 16.24 18.65
C ARG A 67 13.31 16.25 19.22
N SER A 68 12.87 17.36 19.82
CA SER A 68 11.53 17.46 20.41
C SER A 68 10.42 17.20 19.38
N ALA A 69 10.57 17.69 18.14
CA ALA A 69 9.61 17.43 17.07
C ALA A 69 9.59 15.95 16.66
N LEU A 70 10.76 15.31 16.58
CA LEU A 70 10.88 13.87 16.30
C LEU A 70 10.19 13.04 17.39
N PHE A 71 10.48 13.29 18.66
CA PHE A 71 9.89 12.54 19.78
C PHE A 71 8.39 12.77 19.91
N LYS A 72 7.93 14.01 19.68
CA LYS A 72 6.49 14.30 19.63
C LYS A 72 5.77 13.45 18.56
N GLU A 73 6.37 13.28 17.39
CA GLU A 73 5.83 12.39 16.36
C GLU A 73 5.91 10.93 16.79
N LEU A 74 7.06 10.51 17.32
CA LEU A 74 7.33 9.14 17.73
C LEU A 74 6.30 8.64 18.74
N ASP A 75 6.01 9.47 19.73
CA ASP A 75 5.14 9.14 20.85
C ASP A 75 3.65 9.41 20.56
N SER A 76 3.33 10.00 19.41
CA SER A 76 1.93 10.26 19.01
C SER A 76 1.10 8.98 18.77
N PHE A 77 1.77 7.86 18.52
CA PHE A 77 1.13 6.57 18.24
C PHE A 77 1.21 5.58 19.40
N SER A 78 2.30 5.61 20.18
CA SER A 78 2.55 4.75 21.33
C SER A 78 3.66 5.36 22.18
N GLN A 79 3.50 5.33 23.50
CA GLN A 79 4.55 5.62 24.47
C GLN A 79 5.31 4.36 24.89
N GLU A 80 4.80 3.17 24.52
CA GLU A 80 5.36 1.88 24.90
C GLU A 80 6.13 1.22 23.76
N GLY A 81 7.15 0.45 24.11
CA GLY A 81 7.98 -0.35 23.20
C GLY A 81 9.33 0.28 22.84
N ASP A 82 10.07 -0.44 22.00
CA ASP A 82 11.42 -0.05 21.57
C ASP A 82 11.37 0.99 20.47
N ILE A 83 12.37 1.87 20.44
CA ILE A 83 12.59 2.78 19.31
C ILE A 83 13.38 2.07 18.24
N TYR A 84 12.79 1.96 17.06
CA TYR A 84 13.46 1.46 15.87
C TYR A 84 13.96 2.62 15.03
N ARG A 85 15.27 2.65 14.75
CA ARG A 85 15.86 3.44 13.66
C ARG A 85 15.80 2.60 12.38
N ILE A 86 15.11 3.13 11.38
CA ILE A 86 14.79 2.42 10.14
C ILE A 86 15.42 3.18 8.97
N GLY A 87 16.38 2.57 8.28
CA GLY A 87 16.92 3.11 7.03
C GLY A 87 15.94 2.89 5.89
N VAL A 88 15.70 3.93 5.09
CA VAL A 88 14.75 3.90 3.96
C VAL A 88 15.36 4.50 2.71
N SER A 89 15.01 3.94 1.55
CA SER A 89 15.41 4.50 0.25
C SER A 89 14.31 4.28 -0.78
N ARG A 90 14.12 5.24 -1.70
CA ARG A 90 13.25 5.05 -2.86
C ARG A 90 13.95 4.16 -3.89
N VAL A 91 13.27 3.10 -4.32
CA VAL A 91 13.85 2.10 -5.25
C VAL A 91 13.16 2.05 -6.61
N GLY A 92 12.09 2.81 -6.83
CA GLY A 92 11.46 2.93 -8.14
C GLY A 92 10.01 3.39 -8.10
N ALA A 93 9.38 3.42 -9.27
CA ALA A 93 7.93 3.62 -9.39
C ALA A 93 7.16 2.43 -8.80
N ASP A 94 5.86 2.61 -8.53
CA ASP A 94 5.01 1.49 -8.13
C ASP A 94 4.70 0.63 -9.38
N PRO A 95 5.14 -0.64 -9.45
CA PRO A 95 4.95 -1.47 -10.63
C PRO A 95 3.47 -1.73 -10.96
N ARG A 96 2.57 -1.48 -10.00
CA ARG A 96 1.12 -1.58 -10.22
C ARG A 96 0.59 -0.48 -11.14
N GLU A 97 1.31 0.63 -11.30
CA GLU A 97 0.90 1.71 -12.21
C GLU A 97 1.07 1.30 -13.66
N GLU A 98 2.22 0.73 -14.02
CA GLU A 98 2.40 0.17 -15.37
C GLU A 98 1.47 -1.02 -15.59
N LEU A 99 1.36 -1.91 -14.59
CA LEU A 99 0.53 -3.11 -14.70
C LEU A 99 -0.93 -2.77 -14.98
N ARG A 100 -1.50 -1.72 -14.37
CA ARG A 100 -2.92 -1.38 -14.54
C ARG A 100 -3.24 -0.81 -15.93
N GLU A 101 -2.28 -0.19 -16.60
CA GLU A 101 -2.46 0.38 -17.95
C GLU A 101 -2.33 -0.69 -19.05
N ARG A 102 -1.75 -1.85 -18.75
CA ARG A 102 -1.54 -2.94 -19.74
C ARG A 102 -2.83 -3.71 -20.05
N ASP A 103 -3.53 -3.30 -21.11
CA ASP A 103 -4.72 -3.91 -21.69
C ASP A 103 -4.43 -5.02 -22.73
N ILE A 104 -3.22 -5.02 -23.32
CA ILE A 104 -2.73 -6.08 -24.20
C ILE A 104 -1.93 -7.11 -23.39
N LEU A 105 -2.43 -8.35 -23.34
CA LEU A 105 -1.82 -9.48 -22.64
C LEU A 105 -1.61 -10.65 -23.59
N THR A 106 -0.51 -11.37 -23.37
CA THR A 106 -0.27 -12.67 -24.00
C THR A 106 -1.19 -13.76 -23.43
N ASP A 107 -1.38 -14.86 -24.14
CA ASP A 107 -2.21 -15.99 -23.67
C ASP A 107 -1.70 -16.58 -22.34
N ALA A 108 -0.38 -16.61 -22.15
CA ALA A 108 0.22 -17.06 -20.89
C ALA A 108 -0.11 -16.11 -19.73
N GLU A 109 -0.10 -14.79 -19.97
CA GLU A 109 -0.49 -13.80 -18.96
C GLU A 109 -1.99 -13.87 -18.65
N TRP A 110 -2.84 -14.07 -19.66
CA TRP A 110 -4.27 -14.31 -19.47
C TRP A 110 -4.53 -15.53 -18.60
N SER A 111 -3.92 -16.67 -18.96
CA SER A 111 -4.06 -17.93 -18.22
C SER A 111 -3.63 -17.74 -16.76
N ASN A 112 -2.47 -17.11 -16.53
CA ASN A 112 -1.98 -16.81 -15.18
C ASN A 112 -2.94 -15.90 -14.39
N LEU A 113 -3.53 -14.90 -15.02
CA LEU A 113 -4.48 -13.99 -14.38
C LEU A 113 -5.77 -14.74 -13.97
N LEU A 114 -6.34 -15.53 -14.87
CA LEU A 114 -7.52 -16.35 -14.59
C LEU A 114 -7.26 -17.39 -13.49
N ILE A 115 -6.09 -18.02 -13.48
CA ILE A 115 -5.68 -18.93 -12.39
C ILE A 115 -5.67 -18.20 -11.05
N ARG A 116 -5.12 -16.98 -10.99
CA ARG A 116 -5.07 -16.18 -9.75
C ARG A 116 -6.48 -15.79 -9.29
N LEU A 117 -7.36 -15.36 -10.20
CA LEU A 117 -8.76 -15.03 -9.87
C LEU A 117 -9.51 -16.26 -9.37
N GLY A 118 -9.39 -17.40 -10.07
CA GLY A 118 -10.00 -18.65 -9.63
C GLY A 118 -9.51 -19.13 -8.26
N ARG A 119 -8.25 -18.85 -7.88
CA ARG A 119 -7.77 -19.09 -6.51
C ARG A 119 -8.45 -18.18 -5.49
N LEU A 120 -8.67 -16.91 -5.81
CA LEU A 120 -9.37 -15.97 -4.94
C LEU A 120 -10.84 -16.35 -4.74
N ASP A 121 -11.48 -16.84 -5.79
CA ASP A 121 -12.87 -17.31 -5.76
C ASP A 121 -13.00 -18.59 -4.94
N ARG A 122 -12.13 -19.59 -5.16
CA ARG A 122 -12.14 -20.84 -4.37
C ARG A 122 -11.82 -20.64 -2.89
N ALA A 123 -11.03 -19.63 -2.55
CA ALA A 123 -10.70 -19.31 -1.16
C ALA A 123 -11.83 -18.59 -0.41
N SER A 124 -12.89 -18.15 -1.11
CA SER A 124 -14.03 -17.47 -0.52
C SER A 124 -15.05 -18.49 0.02
N SER A 125 -15.47 -18.33 1.27
CA SER A 125 -16.55 -19.12 1.86
C SER A 125 -17.93 -18.77 1.30
N SER A 126 -18.06 -17.65 0.59
CA SER A 126 -19.32 -17.17 -0.01
C SER A 126 -19.43 -17.50 -1.50
N GLY A 127 -18.53 -18.34 -2.03
CA GLY A 127 -18.46 -18.65 -3.46
C GLY A 127 -17.67 -17.62 -4.29
N PRO A 128 -17.66 -17.78 -5.63
CA PRO A 128 -16.97 -16.88 -6.55
C PRO A 128 -17.50 -15.45 -6.45
N TRP A 129 -16.59 -14.48 -6.44
CA TRP A 129 -16.91 -13.07 -6.23
C TRP A 129 -16.16 -12.14 -7.19
N THR A 130 -15.03 -12.56 -7.77
CA THR A 130 -14.13 -11.62 -8.47
C THR A 130 -14.78 -10.96 -9.70
N SER A 131 -15.44 -11.74 -10.57
CA SER A 131 -16.10 -11.21 -11.78
C SER A 131 -17.25 -10.26 -11.44
N GLU A 132 -18.18 -10.67 -10.57
CA GLU A 132 -19.31 -9.84 -10.17
C GLU A 132 -18.87 -8.56 -9.45
N PHE A 133 -17.81 -8.64 -8.65
CA PHE A 133 -17.28 -7.47 -7.97
C PHE A 133 -16.57 -6.50 -8.91
N LEU A 134 -15.88 -7.00 -9.96
CA LEU A 134 -15.33 -6.13 -11.02
C LEU A 134 -16.44 -5.42 -11.79
N LYS A 135 -17.52 -6.13 -12.17
CA LYS A 135 -18.72 -5.51 -12.80
C LYS A 135 -19.32 -4.43 -11.92
N LEU A 136 -19.41 -4.68 -10.61
CA LEU A 136 -19.94 -3.71 -9.65
C LEU A 136 -19.08 -2.43 -9.61
N ILE A 137 -17.75 -2.57 -9.54
CA ILE A 137 -16.84 -1.41 -9.54
C ILE A 137 -16.94 -0.62 -10.85
N ASP A 138 -17.05 -1.30 -11.99
CA ASP A 138 -17.19 -0.65 -13.30
C ASP A 138 -18.50 0.14 -13.42
N LYS A 139 -19.60 -0.38 -12.86
CA LYS A 139 -20.91 0.32 -12.83
C LYS A 139 -20.96 1.50 -11.86
N HIS A 140 -20.10 1.52 -10.84
CA HIS A 140 -20.17 2.49 -9.75
C HIS A 140 -18.80 3.16 -9.47
N PRO A 141 -18.18 3.82 -10.47
CA PRO A 141 -16.89 4.45 -10.28
C PRO A 141 -16.99 5.60 -9.27
N GLY A 142 -16.03 5.66 -8.34
CA GLY A 142 -15.96 6.73 -7.35
C GLY A 142 -16.95 6.64 -6.18
N VAL A 143 -17.79 5.60 -6.11
CA VAL A 143 -18.69 5.39 -4.97
C VAL A 143 -17.90 5.02 -3.71
N ARG A 144 -18.27 5.62 -2.57
CA ARG A 144 -17.59 5.38 -1.28
C ARG A 144 -17.62 3.91 -0.92
N SER A 145 -16.52 3.40 -0.36
CA SER A 145 -16.40 2.00 0.02
C SER A 145 -17.50 1.53 0.98
N THR A 146 -17.97 2.40 1.87
CA THR A 146 -19.05 2.12 2.83
C THR A 146 -20.40 1.94 2.14
N GLU A 147 -20.72 2.82 1.20
CA GLU A 147 -21.96 2.77 0.40
C GLU A 147 -21.95 1.55 -0.52
N LEU A 148 -20.83 1.31 -1.21
CA LEU A 148 -20.66 0.15 -2.09
C LEU A 148 -20.76 -1.18 -1.31
N ALA A 149 -20.21 -1.23 -0.09
CA ALA A 149 -20.27 -2.42 0.75
C ALA A 149 -21.71 -2.68 1.22
N ALA A 150 -22.44 -1.63 1.63
CA ALA A 150 -23.84 -1.74 2.03
C ALA A 150 -24.72 -2.26 0.88
N ALA A 151 -24.50 -1.79 -0.34
CA ALA A 151 -25.26 -2.21 -1.52
C ALA A 151 -25.17 -3.72 -1.84
N ILE A 152 -24.08 -4.37 -1.44
CA ILE A 152 -23.86 -5.82 -1.67
C ILE A 152 -23.86 -6.65 -0.38
N GLY A 153 -24.27 -6.05 0.75
CA GLY A 153 -24.32 -6.73 2.04
C GLY A 153 -22.95 -7.18 2.58
N TRP A 154 -21.88 -6.47 2.24
CA TRP A 154 -20.54 -6.76 2.74
C TRP A 154 -20.14 -5.83 3.88
N GLU A 155 -19.27 -6.32 4.76
CA GLU A 155 -18.52 -5.45 5.65
C GLU A 155 -17.54 -4.58 4.84
N THR A 156 -17.40 -3.31 5.24
CA THR A 156 -16.53 -2.36 4.53
C THR A 156 -15.07 -2.82 4.50
N GLU A 157 -14.57 -3.43 5.58
CA GLU A 157 -13.19 -3.93 5.63
C GLU A 157 -12.98 -5.17 4.75
N LYS A 158 -13.98 -6.06 4.65
CA LYS A 158 -13.99 -7.17 3.69
C LYS A 158 -13.91 -6.63 2.25
N LEU A 159 -14.70 -5.61 1.94
CA LEU A 159 -14.67 -4.95 0.63
C LEU A 159 -13.29 -4.37 0.34
N LYS A 160 -12.72 -3.56 1.24
CA LYS A 160 -11.38 -2.95 1.07
C LYS A 160 -10.29 -4.01 0.90
N LEU A 161 -10.37 -5.12 1.64
CA LEU A 161 -9.44 -6.23 1.52
C LEU A 161 -9.52 -6.87 0.12
N ASN A 162 -10.73 -7.11 -0.37
CA ASN A 162 -10.96 -7.69 -1.69
C ASN A 162 -10.54 -6.75 -2.82
N VAL A 163 -10.82 -5.45 -2.72
CA VAL A 163 -10.28 -4.45 -3.65
C VAL A 163 -8.75 -4.47 -3.67
N ARG A 164 -8.09 -4.58 -2.51
CA ARG A 164 -6.62 -4.64 -2.44
C ARG A 164 -6.05 -5.85 -3.18
N LYS A 165 -6.72 -7.00 -3.11
CA LYS A 165 -6.32 -8.20 -3.87
C LYS A 165 -6.37 -7.94 -5.38
N LEU A 166 -7.46 -7.35 -5.87
CA LEU A 166 -7.63 -7.03 -7.31
C LEU A 166 -6.69 -5.92 -7.77
N LYS A 167 -6.45 -4.90 -6.94
CA LYS A 167 -5.48 -3.83 -7.20
C LYS A 167 -4.07 -4.37 -7.38
N ASN A 168 -3.67 -5.38 -6.60
CA ASN A 168 -2.37 -6.03 -6.73
C ASN A 168 -2.23 -6.85 -8.02
N LEU A 169 -3.34 -7.17 -8.69
CA LEU A 169 -3.37 -7.78 -10.02
C LEU A 169 -3.48 -6.73 -11.14
N GLY A 170 -3.46 -5.44 -10.80
CA GLY A 170 -3.60 -4.33 -11.73
C GLY A 170 -5.03 -4.17 -12.28
N LEU A 171 -6.06 -4.73 -11.64
CA LEU A 171 -7.43 -4.74 -12.18
C LEU A 171 -8.30 -3.56 -11.71
N THR A 172 -7.89 -2.87 -10.64
CA THR A 172 -8.64 -1.75 -10.06
C THR A 172 -7.71 -0.61 -9.64
N ILE A 173 -8.26 0.60 -9.61
CA ILE A 173 -7.58 1.83 -9.21
C ILE A 173 -8.29 2.38 -7.97
N SER A 174 -7.52 2.74 -6.94
CA SER A 174 -8.05 3.46 -5.78
C SER A 174 -8.05 4.95 -6.08
N LEU A 175 -9.21 5.58 -5.90
CA LEU A 175 -9.37 7.02 -6.07
C LEU A 175 -9.27 7.72 -4.71
N GLY A 176 -9.28 9.06 -4.71
CA GLY A 176 -9.46 9.83 -3.47
C GLY A 176 -10.77 9.48 -2.77
N THR A 177 -11.79 9.08 -3.53
CA THR A 177 -13.04 8.50 -3.03
C THR A 177 -13.44 7.32 -3.89
N GLY A 178 -13.61 6.15 -3.28
CA GLY A 178 -14.05 4.95 -4.00
C GLY A 178 -12.99 4.33 -4.90
N TYR A 179 -13.46 3.61 -5.91
CA TYR A 179 -12.65 2.80 -6.81
C TYR A 179 -13.12 2.95 -8.26
N GLN A 180 -12.27 2.56 -9.19
CA GLN A 180 -12.65 2.34 -10.59
C GLN A 180 -11.91 1.12 -11.14
N ILE A 181 -12.40 0.56 -12.24
CA ILE A 181 -11.70 -0.48 -12.98
C ILE A 181 -10.51 0.13 -13.75
N SER A 182 -9.41 -0.59 -13.89
CA SER A 182 -8.27 -0.17 -14.71
C SER A 182 -8.45 -0.53 -16.19
N PRO A 183 -7.63 -0.01 -17.12
CA PRO A 183 -7.59 -0.49 -18.50
C PRO A 183 -7.41 -2.01 -18.60
N ARG A 184 -6.45 -2.57 -17.86
CA ARG A 184 -6.27 -4.03 -17.74
C ARG A 184 -7.52 -4.75 -17.22
N GLY A 185 -8.19 -4.15 -16.24
CA GLY A 185 -9.44 -4.68 -15.70
C GLY A 185 -10.56 -4.69 -16.75
N LYS A 186 -10.69 -3.63 -17.56
CA LYS A 186 -11.66 -3.56 -18.67
C LYS A 186 -11.37 -4.62 -19.72
N ALA A 187 -10.11 -4.78 -20.13
CA ALA A 187 -9.73 -5.83 -21.07
C ALA A 187 -10.07 -7.24 -20.54
N LEU A 188 -9.97 -7.46 -19.23
CA LEU A 188 -10.43 -8.71 -18.60
C LEU A 188 -11.95 -8.85 -18.66
N MET A 189 -12.71 -7.77 -18.50
CA MET A 189 -14.18 -7.79 -18.58
C MET A 189 -14.69 -8.26 -19.94
N ASP A 190 -13.99 -7.94 -21.03
CA ASP A 190 -14.32 -8.40 -22.38
C ASP A 190 -14.09 -9.90 -22.59
N LYS A 191 -13.45 -10.59 -21.63
CA LYS A 191 -13.25 -12.05 -21.61
C LYS A 191 -14.31 -12.79 -20.80
N PHE A 192 -15.16 -12.09 -20.06
CA PHE A 192 -16.26 -12.68 -19.28
C PHE A 192 -17.53 -12.89 -20.09
#